data_AF-A0A9W8QT68-F1
#
_entry.id   AF-A0A9W8QT68-F1
#
_cell.length_a   1.000
_cell.length_b   1.000
_cell.length_c   1.000
_cell.angle_alpha   90.00
_cell.angle_beta   90.00
_cell.angle_gamma   90.00
#
_symmetry.space_group_name_H-M   'P 1'
#
loop_
_entity.id
_entity.type
_entity.pdbx_description
1 polymer ?
#
loop_
_entity_poly.entity_id
_entity_poly.type
_entity_poly.pdbx_seq_one_letter_code
_entity_poly.pdbx_strand_id
1 'polypeptide(L)'
;MSQNSTPSPPSIGDGSKPDRNLNSDCRRGSNNPLSKANVESLPKRQDIPEGFVAINYVDGRLDALLPTPSANSIKRLKALYAEKRFCNNKQLSGTCENDDCKYEHNPIAEELKPALECLARSVPCSKRGGRRKANCVYGHVCQKADCRHRGGKDYCRFPSGVCLEEYSVSDYVPANDSPMLPPSVDSKDARNAANGGTSLLC
;
A
#
# COMPACT_ATOMS: atom_id res chain seq x y z
N MET A 1 46.37 -15.13 -47.62
CA MET A 1 45.56 -13.92 -47.36
C MET A 1 44.17 -14.37 -46.98
N SER A 2 43.51 -13.65 -46.06
CA SER A 2 42.04 -13.68 -45.82
C SER A 2 41.48 -14.82 -44.95
N GLN A 3 40.63 -14.62 -43.93
CA GLN A 3 40.20 -13.47 -43.11
C GLN A 3 39.73 -13.99 -41.74
N ASN A 4 39.87 -13.17 -40.70
CA ASN A 4 39.38 -13.38 -39.34
C ASN A 4 38.01 -12.69 -39.20
N SER A 5 36.97 -13.38 -38.72
CA SER A 5 35.66 -12.76 -38.45
C SER A 5 35.26 -13.01 -37.00
N THR A 6 35.35 -11.96 -36.19
CA THR A 6 34.81 -11.90 -34.83
C THR A 6 33.41 -11.31 -34.89
N PRO A 7 32.38 -11.92 -34.29
CA PRO A 7 31.06 -11.30 -34.21
C PRO A 7 31.02 -10.26 -33.08
N SER A 8 30.52 -9.06 -33.41
CA SER A 8 30.26 -7.97 -32.47
C SER A 8 29.13 -8.31 -31.49
N PRO A 9 29.16 -7.81 -30.24
CA PRO A 9 28.06 -7.97 -29.30
C PRO A 9 26.88 -7.04 -29.66
N PRO A 10 25.64 -7.45 -29.33
CA PRO A 10 24.44 -6.67 -29.64
C PRO A 10 24.33 -5.43 -28.74
N SER A 11 23.95 -4.32 -29.36
CA SER A 11 23.68 -3.02 -28.74
C SER A 11 22.67 -3.12 -27.60
N ILE A 12 23.06 -2.59 -26.43
CA ILE A 12 22.18 -2.38 -25.30
C ILE A 12 21.17 -1.29 -25.69
N GLY A 13 19.92 -1.69 -25.88
CA GLY A 13 18.81 -0.77 -26.12
C GLY A 13 18.55 0.08 -24.87
N ASP A 14 18.69 1.38 -25.03
CA ASP A 14 18.27 2.39 -24.05
C ASP A 14 16.73 2.36 -23.94
N GLY A 15 16.24 1.62 -22.95
CA GLY A 15 14.83 1.46 -22.69
C GLY A 15 14.27 2.68 -21.96
N SER A 16 13.80 3.68 -22.71
CA SER A 16 12.89 4.72 -22.23
C SER A 16 11.69 4.07 -21.54
N LYS A 17 11.72 4.01 -20.21
CA LYS A 17 10.62 3.44 -19.40
C LYS A 17 9.37 4.29 -19.61
N PRO A 18 8.18 3.67 -19.76
CA PRO A 18 6.96 4.38 -20.14
C PRO A 18 6.63 5.47 -19.11
N ASP A 19 6.35 6.67 -19.63
CA ASP A 19 5.90 7.83 -18.88
C ASP A 19 4.75 7.44 -17.96
N ARG A 20 4.95 7.63 -16.65
CA ARG A 20 3.89 7.38 -15.67
C ARG A 20 2.83 8.45 -15.87
N ASN A 21 1.74 8.14 -16.58
CA ASN A 21 0.60 9.05 -16.72
C ASN A 21 -0.14 9.21 -15.40
N LEU A 22 0.40 10.10 -14.56
CA LEU A 22 -0.04 10.40 -13.20
C LEU A 22 -1.43 11.10 -13.20
N ASN A 23 -1.97 11.48 -14.37
CA ASN A 23 -3.32 12.05 -14.50
C ASN A 23 -4.43 11.01 -14.38
N SER A 24 -4.18 9.77 -14.79
CA SER A 24 -5.19 8.71 -14.78
C SER A 24 -5.25 7.97 -13.43
N ASP A 25 -4.15 7.97 -12.68
CA ASP A 25 -3.96 7.07 -11.53
C ASP A 25 -4.60 7.58 -10.22
N CYS A 26 -4.88 8.87 -10.11
CA CYS A 26 -5.56 9.46 -8.96
C CYS A 26 -7.04 9.67 -9.30
N ARG A 27 -7.96 9.19 -8.46
CA ARG A 27 -9.42 9.18 -8.71
C ARG A 27 -9.93 10.49 -9.31
N ARG A 28 -10.20 10.49 -10.61
CA ARG A 28 -11.16 11.41 -11.23
C ARG A 28 -12.49 10.68 -11.22
N GLY A 29 -13.56 11.35 -10.75
CA GLY A 29 -14.86 10.71 -10.55
C GLY A 29 -15.28 9.85 -11.74
N SER A 30 -15.64 8.59 -11.48
CA SER A 30 -16.22 7.70 -12.49
C SER A 30 -17.73 7.70 -12.32
N ASN A 31 -18.44 7.70 -13.44
CA ASN A 31 -19.90 7.61 -13.47
C ASN A 31 -20.40 6.15 -13.51
N ASN A 32 -19.51 5.15 -13.47
CA ASN A 32 -19.92 3.74 -13.44
C ASN A 32 -20.26 3.31 -12.00
N PRO A 33 -21.54 2.95 -11.69
CA PRO A 33 -21.96 2.60 -10.33
C PRO A 33 -21.23 1.39 -9.76
N LEU A 34 -20.94 0.37 -10.59
CA LEU A 34 -20.35 -0.89 -10.14
C LEU A 34 -18.89 -0.72 -9.69
N SER A 35 -18.11 0.06 -10.46
CA SER A 35 -16.72 0.35 -10.10
C SER A 35 -16.62 1.27 -8.89
N LYS A 36 -17.61 2.16 -8.70
CA LYS A 36 -17.71 3.05 -7.56
C LYS A 36 -18.03 2.27 -6.28
N ALA A 37 -19.05 1.42 -6.30
CA ALA A 37 -19.48 0.64 -5.14
C ALA A 37 -18.39 -0.31 -4.61
N ASN A 38 -17.69 -1.04 -5.48
CA ASN A 38 -16.63 -1.95 -5.02
C ASN A 38 -15.45 -1.19 -4.39
N VAL A 39 -15.13 0.01 -4.88
CA VAL A 39 -14.00 0.77 -4.32
C VAL A 39 -14.41 1.51 -3.03
N GLU A 40 -15.66 1.90 -2.89
CA GLU A 40 -16.20 2.56 -1.68
C GLU A 40 -16.35 1.61 -0.49
N SER A 41 -16.35 0.28 -0.69
CA SER A 41 -16.36 -0.71 0.40
C SER A 41 -15.00 -0.93 1.07
N LEU A 42 -13.92 -0.35 0.52
CA LEU A 42 -12.59 -0.44 1.12
C LEU A 42 -12.56 0.20 2.52
N PRO A 43 -11.78 -0.35 3.46
CA PRO A 43 -11.64 0.23 4.80
C PRO A 43 -11.07 1.64 4.74
N LYS A 44 -11.51 2.53 5.62
CA LYS A 44 -10.81 3.81 5.81
C LYS A 44 -9.55 3.56 6.62
N ARG A 45 -8.55 4.43 6.46
CA ARG A 45 -7.25 4.30 7.15
C ARG A 45 -7.42 4.20 8.68
N GLN A 46 -8.32 4.99 9.25
CA GLN A 46 -8.61 5.02 10.68
C GLN A 46 -9.31 3.76 11.21
N ASP A 47 -9.90 2.94 10.32
CA ASP A 47 -10.61 1.73 10.69
C ASP A 47 -9.67 0.51 10.70
N ILE A 48 -8.39 0.68 10.32
CA ILE A 48 -7.38 -0.38 10.36
C ILE A 48 -6.57 -0.21 11.65
N PRO A 49 -6.62 -1.17 12.59
CA PRO A 49 -5.84 -1.10 13.81
C PRO A 49 -4.34 -0.98 13.53
N GLU A 50 -3.63 -0.24 14.39
CA GLU A 50 -2.19 -0.10 14.27
C GLU A 50 -1.51 -1.46 14.37
N GLY A 51 -0.61 -1.76 13.44
CA GLY A 51 0.06 -3.04 13.37
C GLY A 51 -0.77 -4.20 12.80
N PHE A 52 -1.92 -3.90 12.18
CA PHE A 52 -2.74 -4.89 11.47
C PHE A 52 -2.86 -4.55 9.98
N VAL A 53 -3.28 -5.53 9.20
CA VAL A 53 -3.72 -5.35 7.81
C VAL A 53 -5.13 -5.89 7.65
N ALA A 54 -5.98 -5.15 6.96
CA ALA A 54 -7.31 -5.61 6.59
C ALA A 54 -7.21 -6.66 5.47
N ILE A 55 -7.99 -7.73 5.57
CA ILE A 55 -8.10 -8.78 4.57
C ILE A 55 -9.57 -9.00 4.17
N ASN A 56 -9.79 -9.49 2.96
CA ASN A 56 -11.10 -9.99 2.51
C ASN A 56 -11.25 -11.50 2.78
N TYR A 57 -12.37 -12.09 2.37
CA TYR A 57 -12.71 -13.50 2.64
C TYR A 57 -11.77 -14.53 1.95
N VAL A 58 -10.95 -14.10 0.99
CA VAL A 58 -9.93 -14.95 0.33
C VAL A 58 -8.53 -14.73 0.89
N ASP A 59 -8.41 -14.15 2.09
CA ASP A 59 -7.14 -13.74 2.71
C ASP A 59 -6.34 -12.74 1.85
N GLY A 60 -7.01 -12.04 0.93
CA GLY A 60 -6.42 -10.98 0.13
C GLY A 60 -6.34 -9.68 0.93
N ARG A 61 -5.14 -9.12 1.08
CA ARG A 61 -4.94 -7.82 1.70
C ARG A 61 -5.67 -6.72 0.95
N LEU A 62 -6.41 -5.92 1.69
CA LEU A 62 -7.03 -4.69 1.24
C LEU A 62 -6.14 -3.49 1.56
N ASP A 63 -6.17 -2.50 0.66
CA ASP A 63 -5.59 -1.19 0.95
C ASP A 63 -6.65 -0.27 1.55
N ALA A 64 -6.21 0.62 2.43
CA ALA A 64 -7.07 1.71 2.87
C ALA A 64 -7.54 2.54 1.68
N LEU A 65 -8.79 2.99 1.73
CA LEU A 65 -9.36 3.94 0.80
C LEU A 65 -8.49 5.20 0.74
N LEU A 66 -7.92 5.51 -0.42
CA LEU A 66 -7.07 6.68 -0.58
C LEU A 66 -7.93 7.94 -0.74
N PRO A 67 -7.60 9.03 -0.04
CA PRO A 67 -8.22 10.32 -0.28
C PRO A 67 -7.85 10.81 -1.68
N THR A 68 -8.79 11.47 -2.36
CA THR A 68 -8.51 12.07 -3.67
C THR A 68 -7.56 13.26 -3.50
N PRO A 69 -6.36 13.22 -4.11
CA PRO A 69 -5.42 14.34 -4.01
C PRO A 69 -5.91 15.52 -4.84
N SER A 70 -5.53 16.74 -4.44
CA SER A 70 -5.89 17.96 -5.17
C SER A 70 -5.31 17.96 -6.59
N ALA A 71 -6.00 18.61 -7.54
CA ALA A 71 -5.47 18.76 -8.89
C ALA A 71 -4.13 19.53 -8.92
N ASN A 72 -3.93 20.47 -7.99
CA ASN A 72 -2.68 21.23 -7.87
C ASN A 72 -1.52 20.35 -7.39
N SER A 73 -1.74 19.52 -6.36
CA SER A 73 -0.69 18.61 -5.86
C SER A 73 -0.28 17.58 -6.91
N ILE A 74 -1.23 17.03 -7.68
CA ILE A 74 -0.93 16.17 -8.83
C ILE A 74 -0.05 16.89 -9.85
N LYS A 75 -0.41 18.13 -10.23
CA LYS A 75 0.34 18.93 -11.22
C LYS A 75 1.75 19.25 -10.73
N ARG A 76 1.90 19.70 -9.48
CA ARG A 76 3.21 20.01 -8.87
C ARG A 76 4.07 18.76 -8.76
N LEU A 77 3.52 17.64 -8.31
CA LEU A 77 4.25 16.38 -8.23
C LEU A 77 4.74 15.93 -9.61
N LYS A 78 3.92 16.06 -10.66
CA LYS A 78 4.35 15.76 -12.04
C LYS A 78 5.53 16.61 -12.49
N ALA A 79 5.49 17.92 -12.23
CA ALA A 79 6.58 18.82 -12.59
C ALA A 79 7.89 18.37 -11.91
N LEU A 80 7.84 18.08 -10.61
CA LEU A 80 9.01 17.56 -9.89
C LEU A 80 9.50 16.21 -10.44
N TYR A 81 8.59 15.31 -10.81
CA TYR A 81 8.93 14.00 -11.38
C TYR A 81 9.62 14.08 -12.75
N ALA A 82 9.39 15.17 -13.50
CA ALA A 82 10.07 15.40 -14.77
C ALA A 82 11.56 15.70 -14.57
N GLU A 83 11.92 16.31 -13.43
CA GLU A 83 13.30 16.61 -13.06
C GLU A 83 13.96 15.45 -12.32
N LYS A 84 13.27 14.89 -11.31
CA LYS A 84 13.83 13.84 -10.45
C LYS A 84 12.75 12.90 -9.91
N ARG A 85 13.07 11.61 -9.85
CA ARG A 85 12.16 10.57 -9.34
C ARG A 85 12.40 10.33 -7.85
N PHE A 86 11.35 10.43 -7.05
CA PHE A 86 11.41 10.20 -5.60
C PHE A 86 11.28 8.72 -5.22
N CYS A 87 11.93 8.35 -4.12
CA CYS A 87 11.81 7.02 -3.54
C CYS A 87 10.49 6.90 -2.76
N ASN A 88 9.54 6.11 -3.25
CA ASN A 88 8.25 5.94 -2.60
C ASN A 88 8.38 5.48 -1.13
N ASN A 89 9.28 4.53 -0.83
CA ASN A 89 9.50 4.04 0.53
C ASN A 89 9.98 5.17 1.44
N LYS A 90 11.01 5.92 1.03
CA LYS A 90 11.55 7.01 1.85
C LYS A 90 10.52 8.10 2.12
N GLN A 91 9.76 8.50 1.09
CA GLN A 91 8.80 9.61 1.20
C GLN A 91 7.53 9.23 1.98
N LEU A 92 7.06 7.98 1.89
CA LEU A 92 5.78 7.56 2.46
C LEU A 92 5.92 6.75 3.76
N SER A 93 7.03 6.02 3.95
CA SER A 93 7.31 5.23 5.14
C SER A 93 8.44 5.82 6.00
N GLY A 94 9.10 6.88 5.54
CA GLY A 94 10.24 7.52 6.23
C GLY A 94 11.57 6.77 6.11
N THR A 95 11.54 5.52 5.63
CA THR A 95 12.69 4.61 5.55
C THR A 95 12.83 4.00 4.16
N CYS A 96 14.07 3.72 3.75
CA CYS A 96 14.38 2.97 2.54
C CYS A 96 15.46 1.96 2.89
N GLU A 97 15.17 0.67 2.73
CA GLU A 97 16.06 -0.45 3.08
C GLU A 97 17.13 -0.71 1.99
N ASN A 98 17.10 0.03 0.89
CA ASN A 98 18.07 -0.10 -0.19
C ASN A 98 19.14 0.99 -0.07
N ASP A 99 20.37 0.60 0.26
CA ASP A 99 21.52 1.50 0.39
C ASP A 99 21.93 2.11 -0.97
N ASP A 100 21.79 1.35 -2.06
CA ASP A 100 22.08 1.79 -3.43
C ASP A 100 20.85 2.40 -4.14
N CYS A 101 19.94 3.02 -3.39
CA CYS A 101 18.73 3.60 -3.95
C CYS A 101 19.05 4.80 -4.85
N LYS A 102 18.78 4.66 -6.15
CA LYS A 102 19.02 5.72 -7.16
C LYS A 102 17.96 6.83 -7.18
N TYR A 103 16.96 6.76 -6.29
CA TYR A 103 15.85 7.71 -6.23
C TYR A 103 16.07 8.78 -5.16
N GLU A 104 15.43 9.93 -5.32
CA GLU A 104 15.55 11.04 -4.37
C GLU A 104 14.94 10.70 -3.00
N HIS A 105 15.73 10.94 -1.95
CA HIS A 105 15.43 10.74 -0.54
C HIS A 105 15.16 12.05 0.22
N ASN A 106 15.47 13.20 -0.38
CA ASN A 106 15.11 14.51 0.17
C ASN A 106 13.59 14.62 0.37
N PRO A 107 13.10 15.10 1.53
CA PRO A 107 11.68 15.23 1.79
C PRO A 107 10.97 16.10 0.75
N ILE A 108 9.83 15.64 0.26
CA ILE A 108 8.91 16.47 -0.51
C ILE A 108 7.96 17.22 0.42
N ALA A 109 7.34 18.27 -0.11
CA ALA A 109 6.31 19.01 0.61
C ALA A 109 5.14 18.09 0.99
N GLU A 110 4.65 18.20 2.23
CA GLU A 110 3.64 17.29 2.81
C GLU A 110 2.35 17.25 2.00
N GLU A 111 1.95 18.36 1.38
CA GLU A 111 0.77 18.44 0.52
C GLU A 111 0.85 17.57 -0.75
N LEU A 112 2.06 17.14 -1.13
CA LEU A 112 2.31 16.29 -2.28
C LEU A 112 2.27 14.79 -1.93
N LYS A 113 2.39 14.43 -0.64
CA LYS A 113 2.39 13.02 -0.21
C LYS A 113 1.12 12.26 -0.60
N PRO A 114 -0.11 12.82 -0.51
CA PRO A 114 -1.30 12.11 -0.98
C PRO A 114 -1.27 11.79 -2.48
N ALA A 115 -0.74 12.70 -3.31
CA ALA A 115 -0.59 12.47 -4.74
C ALA A 115 0.47 11.39 -5.02
N LEU A 116 1.57 11.42 -4.25
CA LEU A 116 2.61 10.39 -4.34
C LEU A 116 2.09 9.02 -3.90
N GLU A 117 1.31 8.97 -2.82
CA GLU A 117 0.70 7.75 -2.33
C GLU A 117 -0.25 7.15 -3.38
N CYS A 118 -1.13 7.96 -3.99
CA CYS A 118 -1.98 7.49 -5.08
C CYS A 118 -1.17 6.91 -6.25
N LEU A 119 -0.08 7.56 -6.66
CA LEU A 119 0.80 7.03 -7.69
C LEU A 119 1.50 5.74 -7.28
N ALA A 120 1.99 5.67 -6.03
CA ALA A 120 2.68 4.50 -5.52
C ALA A 120 1.73 3.29 -5.47
N ARG A 121 0.50 3.51 -5.02
CA ARG A 121 -0.57 2.50 -4.94
C ARG A 121 -1.19 2.15 -6.30
N SER A 122 -0.94 2.92 -7.37
CA SER A 122 -1.30 2.51 -8.74
C SER A 122 -0.36 1.45 -9.33
N VAL A 123 0.78 1.21 -8.68
CA VAL A 123 1.73 0.16 -9.04
C VAL A 123 1.40 -1.10 -8.24
N PRO A 124 1.08 -2.23 -8.89
CA PRO A 124 0.78 -3.46 -8.20
C PRO A 124 1.97 -3.95 -7.36
N CYS A 125 1.69 -4.32 -6.13
CA CYS A 125 2.63 -4.99 -5.26
C CYS A 125 3.02 -6.35 -5.85
N SER A 126 4.32 -6.66 -5.83
CA SER A 126 4.84 -7.95 -6.32
C SER A 126 4.28 -9.16 -5.57
N LYS A 127 3.96 -9.00 -4.27
CA LYS A 127 3.34 -10.02 -3.42
C LYS A 127 1.80 -9.99 -3.42
N ARG A 128 1.19 -9.04 -4.18
CA ARG A 128 -0.26 -8.84 -4.29
C ARG A 128 -0.97 -8.92 -2.93
N GLY A 129 -2.19 -9.46 -2.88
CA GLY A 129 -2.97 -9.65 -1.67
C GLY A 129 -2.26 -10.44 -0.56
N GLY A 130 -1.16 -11.16 -0.81
CA GLY A 130 -0.43 -11.92 0.21
C GLY A 130 0.52 -11.09 1.09
N ARG A 131 0.76 -9.81 0.80
CA ARG A 131 1.73 -9.00 1.57
C ARG A 131 1.16 -8.52 2.90
N ARG A 132 1.73 -8.96 4.02
CA ARG A 132 1.34 -8.51 5.37
C ARG A 132 2.21 -7.40 5.98
N LYS A 133 2.99 -6.66 5.18
CA LYS A 133 3.80 -5.52 5.67
C LYS A 133 2.92 -4.29 5.90
N ALA A 134 2.70 -3.81 7.13
CA ALA A 134 1.83 -2.68 7.46
C ALA A 134 2.08 -1.49 6.52
N ASN A 135 3.36 -1.11 6.39
CA ASN A 135 3.78 0.11 5.71
C ASN A 135 4.10 -0.11 4.21
N CYS A 136 3.51 -1.12 3.57
CA CYS A 136 3.74 -1.31 2.12
C CYS A 136 3.18 -0.12 1.32
N VAL A 137 4.02 0.48 0.48
CA VAL A 137 3.67 1.66 -0.34
C VAL A 137 3.05 1.33 -1.70
N TYR A 138 2.98 0.04 -2.07
CA TYR A 138 2.44 -0.42 -3.36
C TYR A 138 1.01 -0.92 -3.22
N GLY A 139 0.25 -0.93 -4.31
CA GLY A 139 -1.15 -1.31 -4.24
C GLY A 139 -1.38 -2.82 -4.27
N HIS A 140 -2.28 -3.29 -3.42
CA HIS A 140 -2.78 -4.67 -3.39
C HIS A 140 -4.15 -4.77 -4.07
N VAL A 141 -4.91 -3.68 -4.10
CA VAL A 141 -6.20 -3.55 -4.78
C VAL A 141 -6.20 -2.39 -5.77
N CYS A 142 -7.06 -2.46 -6.80
CA CYS A 142 -7.19 -1.38 -7.77
C CYS A 142 -8.25 -0.36 -7.34
N GLN A 143 -7.81 0.83 -6.93
CA GLN A 143 -8.72 1.94 -6.55
C GLN A 143 -9.07 2.90 -7.69
N LYS A 144 -8.69 2.59 -8.94
CA LYS A 144 -8.95 3.44 -10.10
C LYS A 144 -10.43 3.43 -10.44
N ALA A 145 -11.06 4.61 -10.43
CA ALA A 145 -12.50 4.74 -10.63
C ALA A 145 -12.93 4.34 -12.06
N ASP A 146 -12.14 4.74 -13.06
CA ASP A 146 -12.38 4.45 -14.48
C ASP A 146 -11.56 3.25 -14.99
N CYS A 147 -11.36 2.24 -14.13
CA CYS A 147 -10.58 1.04 -14.46
C CYS A 147 -11.19 0.25 -15.64
N ARG A 148 -10.40 -0.01 -16.68
CA ARG A 148 -10.82 -0.80 -17.86
C ARG A 148 -11.32 -2.20 -17.54
N HIS A 149 -10.79 -2.87 -16.52
CA HIS A 149 -11.27 -4.20 -16.10
C HIS A 149 -12.66 -4.17 -15.47
N ARG A 150 -13.13 -2.98 -15.03
CA ARG A 150 -14.48 -2.75 -14.48
C ARG A 150 -15.34 -1.90 -15.42
N GLY A 151 -15.11 -1.99 -16.74
CA GLY A 151 -15.90 -1.29 -17.75
C GLY A 151 -15.55 0.19 -17.95
N GLY A 152 -14.46 0.68 -17.34
CA GLY A 152 -13.95 2.03 -17.57
C GLY A 152 -13.05 2.16 -18.82
N LYS A 153 -12.48 3.34 -19.05
CA LYS A 153 -11.62 3.61 -20.22
C LYS A 153 -10.13 3.55 -19.90
N ASP A 154 -9.74 3.75 -18.65
CA ASP A 154 -8.34 3.86 -18.28
C ASP A 154 -7.65 2.49 -18.20
N TYR A 155 -6.48 2.41 -18.83
CA TYR A 155 -5.58 1.27 -18.66
C TYR A 155 -5.27 1.04 -17.17
N CYS A 156 -5.31 -0.24 -16.77
CA CYS A 156 -5.05 -0.68 -15.42
C CYS A 156 -3.85 -1.63 -15.41
N ARG A 157 -2.91 -1.39 -14.48
CA ARG A 157 -1.74 -2.25 -14.28
C ARG A 157 -2.04 -3.49 -13.45
N PHE A 158 -3.13 -3.46 -12.69
CA PHE A 158 -3.56 -4.61 -11.91
C PHE A 158 -4.17 -5.66 -12.83
N PRO A 159 -3.92 -6.95 -12.60
CA PRO A 159 -4.65 -8.01 -13.29
C PRO A 159 -6.16 -7.87 -13.08
N SER A 160 -6.93 -8.41 -14.02
CA SER A 160 -8.40 -8.40 -13.96
C SER A 160 -8.93 -9.03 -12.67
N GLY A 161 -8.36 -10.15 -12.21
CA GLY A 161 -8.77 -10.82 -10.96
C GLY A 161 -8.78 -9.86 -9.78
N VAL A 162 -7.67 -9.18 -9.52
CA VAL A 162 -7.55 -8.18 -8.43
C VAL A 162 -8.52 -7.01 -8.60
N CYS A 163 -8.91 -6.66 -9.83
CA CYS A 163 -9.86 -5.58 -10.08
C CYS A 163 -11.32 -5.98 -9.83
N LEU A 164 -11.63 -7.28 -9.94
CA LEU A 164 -12.97 -7.85 -9.85
C LEU A 164 -13.22 -8.59 -8.53
N GLU A 165 -12.18 -8.73 -7.70
CA GLU A 165 -12.28 -9.23 -6.34
C GLU A 165 -13.14 -8.35 -5.44
N GLU A 166 -13.60 -8.95 -4.34
CA GLU A 166 -14.37 -8.27 -3.30
C GLU A 166 -13.46 -7.45 -2.39
N TYR A 167 -13.84 -6.19 -2.18
CA TYR A 167 -13.07 -5.23 -1.39
C TYR A 167 -13.66 -5.01 0.02
N SER A 168 -14.60 -5.84 0.45
CA SER A 168 -15.14 -5.84 1.80
C SER A 168 -14.12 -6.44 2.78
N VAL A 169 -14.01 -5.81 3.94
CA VAL A 169 -13.19 -6.34 5.04
C VAL A 169 -13.89 -7.56 5.63
N SER A 170 -13.17 -8.68 5.70
CA SER A 170 -13.58 -9.88 6.43
C SER A 170 -12.94 -9.92 7.82
N ASP A 171 -11.65 -9.58 7.92
CA ASP A 171 -10.92 -9.62 9.19
C ASP A 171 -9.68 -8.71 9.16
N TYR A 172 -9.02 -8.56 10.32
CA TYR A 172 -7.77 -7.87 10.51
C TYR A 172 -6.72 -8.84 11.06
N VAL A 173 -5.61 -8.99 10.33
CA VAL A 173 -4.52 -9.88 10.74
C VAL A 173 -3.27 -9.09 11.11
N PRO A 174 -2.45 -9.57 12.07
CA PRO A 174 -1.21 -8.91 12.44
C PRO A 174 -0.29 -8.69 11.24
N ALA A 175 0.32 -7.52 11.18
CA ALA A 175 1.35 -7.22 10.19
C ALA A 175 2.69 -7.89 10.56
N ASN A 176 3.45 -8.31 9.55
CA ASN A 176 4.73 -9.01 9.76
C ASN A 176 5.84 -8.12 10.34
N ASP A 177 5.69 -6.81 10.21
CA ASP A 177 6.61 -5.78 10.69
C ASP A 177 6.10 -5.06 11.95
N SER A 178 4.99 -5.53 12.54
CA SER A 178 4.57 -5.02 13.84
C SER A 178 5.58 -5.40 14.91
N PRO A 179 6.05 -4.45 15.73
CA PRO A 179 6.73 -4.82 16.95
C PRO A 179 5.76 -5.68 17.75
N MET A 180 6.11 -6.95 18.00
CA MET A 180 5.30 -7.81 18.85
C MET A 180 5.14 -7.10 20.19
N LEU A 181 3.95 -6.58 20.47
CA LEU A 181 3.60 -6.22 21.83
C LEU A 181 3.64 -7.54 22.62
N PRO A 182 4.40 -7.62 23.72
CA PRO A 182 4.44 -8.84 24.52
C PRO A 182 3.01 -9.15 25.00
N PRO A 183 2.60 -10.43 25.03
CA PRO A 183 1.29 -10.80 25.54
C PRO A 183 1.18 -10.32 26.98
N SER A 184 0.20 -9.46 27.25
CA SER A 184 -0.16 -9.01 28.58
C SER A 184 -0.50 -10.24 29.43
N VAL A 185 0.40 -10.58 30.34
CA VAL A 185 0.16 -11.58 31.38
C VAL A 185 -0.85 -11.01 32.37
N ASP A 186 -2.11 -11.40 32.25
CA ASP A 186 -3.12 -11.19 33.29
C ASP A 186 -2.71 -11.97 34.55
N SER A 187 -1.95 -11.33 35.44
CA SER A 187 -1.76 -11.83 36.81
C SER A 187 -3.02 -11.55 37.62
N LYS A 188 -3.92 -12.53 37.68
CA LYS A 188 -4.89 -12.65 38.77
C LYS A 188 -4.13 -13.06 40.03
N ASP A 189 -3.79 -12.09 40.86
CA ASP A 189 -3.50 -12.33 42.27
C ASP A 189 -4.15 -11.24 43.13
N ALA A 190 -5.33 -11.56 43.68
CA ALA A 190 -5.97 -10.82 44.75
C ALA A 190 -6.52 -11.82 45.78
N ARG A 191 -5.62 -12.25 46.67
CA ARG A 191 -5.75 -12.21 48.14
C ARG A 191 -7.18 -12.37 48.68
N ASN A 192 -7.52 -13.56 49.17
CA ASN A 192 -8.56 -13.70 50.19
C ASN A 192 -7.90 -13.79 51.57
N ALA A 193 -8.00 -12.70 52.33
CA ALA A 193 -7.75 -12.66 53.76
C ALA A 193 -9.09 -12.36 54.45
N ALA A 194 -9.63 -13.35 55.14
CA ALA A 194 -10.74 -13.27 56.10
C ALA A 194 -10.80 -14.65 56.79
N ASN A 195 -11.07 -14.82 58.07
CA ASN A 195 -11.30 -13.93 59.20
C ASN A 195 -11.16 -14.79 60.48
N GLY A 196 -11.10 -14.15 61.64
CA GLY A 196 -10.77 -14.75 62.92
C GLY A 196 -11.71 -15.82 63.48
N GLY A 197 -11.21 -16.48 64.54
CA GLY A 197 -11.96 -17.39 65.38
C GLY A 197 -11.33 -17.48 66.77
N THR A 198 -11.68 -16.54 67.64
CA THR A 198 -11.58 -16.68 69.11
C THR A 198 -12.76 -17.52 69.62
N SER A 199 -12.53 -18.55 70.45
CA SER A 199 -13.18 -18.78 71.76
C SER A 199 -13.04 -20.22 72.31
N LEU A 200 -12.33 -20.33 73.44
CA LEU A 200 -12.54 -21.10 74.70
C LEU A 200 -12.96 -22.59 74.80
N LEU A 201 -12.38 -23.20 75.86
CA LEU A 201 -12.77 -24.37 76.71
C LEU A 201 -12.59 -25.77 76.06
N CYS A 202 -11.98 -26.78 76.69
CA CYS A 202 -11.93 -27.20 78.10
C CYS A 202 -10.53 -27.71 78.50
#